data_AF-A0A2G6I5D7-F1
#
_entry.id   AF-A0A2G6I5D7-F1
#
_cell.length_a   1.000
_cell.length_b   1.000
_cell.length_c   1.000
_cell.angle_alpha   90.00
_cell.angle_beta   90.00
_cell.angle_gamma   90.00
#
_symmetry.space_group_name_H-M   'P 1'
#
loop_
_entity.id
_entity.type
_entity.pdbx_description
1 polymer ?
#
loop_
_entity_poly.entity_id
_entity_poly.type
_entity_poly.pdbx_seq_one_letter_code
_entity_poly.pdbx_strand_id
1 'polypeptide(L)'
;EPLADEVLWPLVAENLWLIDRALGVVNEADYPENPEGALDALATLPKLPARTTAPLLALALSGPKALRKRARAMLERETGFEPQLIALIDDSRQEVRAGAARWLGGLGRAAGAEPLQKRLKKEKSQVVRAALLAALEALGQDISAHVGPAAFAAEARKGLARASFKDLGWLDFEHLPELHYRDGTRLPVDVLKWWCALAVKLKAPGETEPFELCLGQLAPEDAETLSTLLFDAWLAHDTAPPSEADVEAYAQARLARYKQGEFWVFENAPDNWDDAAMLDLLRRHKRAETPNSGAPSKGILALASKVPPGHAVARVKSYLKQHGRRTSQTTALLELMAAKGDAMSLQVVIAAATRLRQKGVQARANELVQEIADRNGWTRDELADRTVPTGGLDDDGRMELPCSEGTRLYTARLDEKLGLTLFNPDGKVVKSLPS
;
A
#
# COMPACT_ATOMS: atom_id res chain seq x y z
N GLU A 1 -25.11 -27.29 24.10
CA GLU A 1 -24.46 -27.83 22.88
C GLU A 1 -24.92 -26.98 21.71
N PRO A 2 -24.04 -26.60 20.76
CA PRO A 2 -24.53 -26.08 19.49
C PRO A 2 -25.43 -27.14 18.85
N LEU A 3 -26.60 -26.75 18.37
CA LEU A 3 -27.48 -27.64 17.60
C LEU A 3 -26.70 -28.13 16.37
N ALA A 4 -26.84 -29.41 16.03
CA ALA A 4 -26.23 -29.95 14.82
C ALA A 4 -26.81 -29.24 13.58
N ASP A 5 -26.00 -29.04 12.54
CA ASP A 5 -26.41 -28.39 11.29
C ASP A 5 -27.67 -29.03 10.67
N GLU A 6 -27.82 -30.35 10.85
CA GLU A 6 -28.98 -31.15 10.43
C GLU A 6 -30.31 -30.67 11.04
N VAL A 7 -30.26 -30.03 12.21
CA VAL A 7 -31.43 -29.49 12.92
C VAL A 7 -31.61 -28.01 12.66
N LEU A 8 -30.54 -27.27 12.37
CA LEU A 8 -30.57 -25.82 12.15
C LEU A 8 -31.07 -25.44 10.76
N TRP A 9 -30.64 -26.16 9.72
CA TRP A 9 -30.94 -25.76 8.35
C TRP A 9 -32.45 -25.69 8.01
N PRO A 10 -33.34 -26.58 8.53
CA PRO A 10 -34.78 -26.47 8.26
C PRO A 10 -35.37 -25.17 8.83
N LEU A 11 -34.95 -24.79 10.05
CA LEU A 11 -35.38 -23.55 10.70
C LEU A 11 -34.92 -22.31 9.90
N VAL A 12 -33.69 -22.33 9.40
CA VAL A 12 -33.17 -21.25 8.53
C VAL A 12 -33.97 -21.18 7.23
N ALA A 13 -34.26 -22.32 6.60
CA ALA A 13 -35.00 -22.39 5.35
C ALA A 13 -36.45 -21.87 5.48
N GLU A 14 -37.10 -22.12 6.62
CA GLU A 14 -38.44 -21.58 6.92
C GLU A 14 -38.42 -20.07 7.21
N ASN A 15 -37.27 -19.50 7.58
CA ASN A 15 -37.13 -18.12 8.04
C ASN A 15 -36.17 -17.27 7.18
N LEU A 16 -36.08 -17.54 5.87
CA LEU A 16 -35.20 -16.78 4.96
C LEU A 16 -35.44 -15.27 4.93
N TRP A 17 -36.64 -14.81 5.32
CA TRP A 17 -36.94 -13.38 5.46
C TRP A 17 -36.09 -12.68 6.53
N LEU A 18 -35.67 -13.40 7.59
CA LEU A 18 -34.73 -12.88 8.59
C LEU A 18 -33.33 -12.71 8.00
N ILE A 19 -32.94 -13.60 7.07
CA ILE A 19 -31.68 -13.49 6.36
C ILE A 19 -31.69 -12.28 5.42
N ASP A 20 -32.78 -12.07 4.70
CA ASP A 20 -32.95 -10.89 3.83
C ASP A 20 -32.80 -9.58 4.62
N ARG A 21 -33.37 -9.52 5.84
CA ARG A 21 -33.18 -8.38 6.76
C ARG A 21 -31.74 -8.25 7.25
N ALA A 22 -31.16 -9.34 7.71
CA ALA A 22 -29.80 -9.35 8.26
C ALA A 22 -28.72 -8.99 7.21
N LEU A 23 -28.99 -9.25 5.93
CA LEU A 23 -28.16 -8.83 4.79
C LEU A 23 -28.50 -7.42 4.26
N GLY A 24 -29.45 -6.71 4.87
CA GLY A 24 -29.84 -5.34 4.47
C GLY A 24 -30.65 -5.26 3.17
N VAL A 25 -31.26 -6.37 2.72
CA VAL A 25 -32.17 -6.37 1.55
C VAL A 25 -33.46 -5.62 1.88
N VAL A 26 -33.91 -5.74 3.13
CA VAL A 26 -35.08 -5.03 3.67
C VAL A 26 -34.59 -4.15 4.81
N ASN A 27 -34.80 -2.83 4.70
CA ASN A 27 -34.44 -1.89 5.74
C ASN A 27 -35.62 -1.66 6.70
N GLU A 28 -35.48 -2.14 7.93
CA GLU A 28 -36.45 -1.95 9.02
C GLU A 28 -35.72 -1.42 10.26
N ALA A 29 -36.23 -0.33 10.84
CA ALA A 29 -35.55 0.39 11.93
C ALA A 29 -35.35 -0.46 13.20
N ASP A 30 -36.24 -1.44 13.45
CA ASP A 30 -36.23 -2.25 14.67
C ASP A 30 -35.28 -3.47 14.60
N TYR A 31 -34.70 -3.75 13.42
CA TYR A 31 -33.83 -4.90 13.19
C TYR A 31 -32.52 -4.45 12.53
N PRO A 32 -31.42 -4.29 13.29
CA PRO A 32 -30.14 -3.89 12.72
C PRO A 32 -29.61 -4.98 11.78
N GLU A 33 -28.89 -4.55 10.74
CA GLU A 33 -28.15 -5.46 9.85
C GLU A 33 -27.19 -6.33 10.67
N ASN A 34 -27.14 -7.61 10.36
CA ASN A 34 -26.22 -8.56 10.95
C ASN A 34 -25.69 -9.51 9.86
N PRO A 35 -24.84 -9.01 8.96
CA PRO A 35 -24.34 -9.81 7.85
C PRO A 35 -23.47 -11.00 8.33
N GLU A 36 -22.84 -10.91 9.50
CA GLU A 36 -22.10 -12.03 10.10
C GLU A 36 -23.04 -13.19 10.45
N GLY A 37 -24.09 -12.91 11.24
CA GLY A 37 -25.08 -13.91 11.61
C GLY A 37 -25.86 -14.45 10.40
N ALA A 38 -26.09 -13.62 9.37
CA ALA A 38 -26.67 -14.07 8.12
C ALA A 38 -25.79 -15.09 7.40
N LEU A 39 -24.47 -14.83 7.32
CA LEU A 39 -23.51 -15.77 6.71
C LEU A 39 -23.38 -17.06 7.52
N ASP A 40 -23.42 -16.98 8.86
CA ASP A 40 -23.43 -18.16 9.74
C ASP A 40 -24.66 -19.03 9.49
N ALA A 41 -25.85 -18.42 9.47
CA ALA A 41 -27.10 -19.13 9.19
C ALA A 41 -27.13 -19.73 7.78
N LEU A 42 -26.72 -18.97 6.76
CA LEU A 42 -26.64 -19.47 5.38
C LEU A 42 -25.64 -20.62 5.23
N ALA A 43 -24.57 -20.67 6.04
CA ALA A 43 -23.59 -21.75 5.99
C ALA A 43 -24.15 -23.11 6.45
N THR A 44 -25.24 -23.11 7.23
CA THR A 44 -25.95 -24.34 7.63
C THR A 44 -26.79 -24.94 6.51
N LEU A 45 -27.16 -24.14 5.50
CA LEU A 45 -28.02 -24.62 4.42
C LEU A 45 -27.27 -25.61 3.51
N PRO A 46 -27.89 -26.73 3.14
CA PRO A 46 -27.27 -27.69 2.22
C PRO A 46 -27.09 -27.12 0.81
N LYS A 47 -27.87 -26.10 0.45
CA LYS A 47 -27.78 -25.36 -0.81
C LYS A 47 -28.21 -23.91 -0.61
N LEU A 48 -27.49 -22.97 -1.21
CA LEU A 48 -27.86 -21.55 -1.13
C LEU A 48 -29.13 -21.24 -1.95
N PRO A 49 -30.13 -20.55 -1.35
CA PRO A 49 -31.29 -20.07 -2.09
C PRO A 49 -30.90 -19.00 -3.12
N ALA A 50 -31.42 -19.07 -4.34
CA ALA A 50 -31.10 -18.13 -5.42
C ALA A 50 -31.34 -16.64 -5.08
N ARG A 51 -32.27 -16.34 -4.15
CA ARG A 51 -32.51 -14.97 -3.68
C ARG A 51 -31.32 -14.35 -2.93
N THR A 52 -30.42 -15.19 -2.41
CA THR A 52 -29.25 -14.75 -1.63
C THR A 52 -28.07 -14.35 -2.53
N THR A 53 -28.10 -14.69 -3.82
CA THR A 53 -26.97 -14.42 -4.72
C THR A 53 -26.65 -12.92 -4.82
N ALA A 54 -27.66 -12.06 -5.03
CA ALA A 54 -27.45 -10.62 -5.15
C ALA A 54 -26.89 -9.95 -3.88
N PRO A 55 -27.45 -10.16 -2.67
CA PRO A 55 -26.87 -9.59 -1.46
C PRO A 55 -25.49 -10.17 -1.13
N LEU A 56 -25.25 -11.45 -1.39
CA LEU A 56 -23.91 -12.04 -1.24
C LEU A 56 -22.90 -11.44 -2.23
N LEU A 57 -23.30 -11.15 -3.47
CA LEU A 57 -22.44 -10.47 -4.45
C LEU A 57 -22.11 -9.03 -3.99
N ALA A 58 -23.11 -8.30 -3.48
CA ALA A 58 -22.89 -6.97 -2.92
C ALA A 58 -21.89 -7.00 -1.75
N LEU A 59 -22.08 -7.96 -0.84
CA LEU A 59 -21.20 -8.19 0.29
C LEU A 59 -19.80 -8.64 -0.17
N ALA A 60 -19.69 -9.50 -1.18
CA ALA A 60 -18.43 -9.99 -1.76
C ALA A 60 -17.60 -8.90 -2.47
N LEU A 61 -18.25 -7.86 -2.98
CA LEU A 61 -17.61 -6.77 -3.73
C LEU A 61 -17.31 -5.56 -2.86
N SER A 62 -18.28 -5.11 -2.06
CA SER A 62 -18.24 -3.83 -1.35
C SER A 62 -18.34 -3.96 0.17
N GLY A 63 -18.57 -5.17 0.69
CA GLY A 63 -18.67 -5.39 2.13
C GLY A 63 -17.34 -5.20 2.88
N PRO A 64 -17.39 -5.25 4.23
CA PRO A 64 -16.19 -5.35 5.06
C PRO A 64 -15.33 -6.54 4.61
N LYS A 65 -14.00 -6.39 4.60
CA LYS A 65 -13.08 -7.35 3.94
C LYS A 65 -13.24 -8.79 4.45
N ALA A 66 -13.37 -8.99 5.76
CA ALA A 66 -13.64 -10.29 6.37
C ALA A 66 -14.92 -10.95 5.80
N LEU A 67 -15.98 -10.16 5.65
CA LEU A 67 -17.25 -10.61 5.09
C LEU A 67 -17.17 -10.81 3.57
N ARG A 68 -16.37 -10.00 2.86
CA ARG A 68 -16.13 -10.21 1.41
C ARG A 68 -15.62 -11.61 1.15
N LYS A 69 -14.58 -12.04 1.88
CA LYS A 69 -13.95 -13.36 1.71
C LYS A 69 -14.95 -14.49 1.97
N ARG A 70 -15.71 -14.39 3.07
CA ARG A 70 -16.74 -15.38 3.41
C ARG A 70 -17.83 -15.45 2.35
N ALA A 71 -18.38 -14.31 1.91
CA ALA A 71 -19.40 -14.25 0.88
C ALA A 71 -18.91 -14.82 -0.46
N ARG A 72 -17.66 -14.54 -0.86
CA ARG A 72 -17.03 -15.14 -2.05
C ARG A 72 -16.93 -16.66 -1.92
N ALA A 73 -16.39 -17.16 -0.81
CA ALA A 73 -16.26 -18.60 -0.57
C ALA A 73 -17.61 -19.32 -0.60
N MET A 74 -18.67 -18.69 -0.09
CA MET A 74 -20.03 -19.24 -0.17
C MET A 74 -20.55 -19.29 -1.61
N LEU A 75 -20.38 -18.21 -2.38
CA LEU A 75 -20.80 -18.16 -3.78
C LEU A 75 -19.99 -19.12 -4.66
N GLU A 76 -18.69 -19.28 -4.42
CA GLU A 76 -17.79 -20.15 -5.17
C GLU A 76 -18.05 -21.66 -4.94
N ARG A 77 -18.74 -22.03 -3.85
CA ARG A 77 -19.21 -23.41 -3.61
C ARG A 77 -20.42 -23.77 -4.49
N GLU A 78 -21.15 -22.77 -4.95
CA GLU A 78 -22.33 -22.94 -5.79
C GLU A 78 -22.00 -22.66 -7.25
N THR A 79 -22.87 -23.12 -8.16
CA THR A 79 -22.78 -22.79 -9.59
C THR A 79 -23.81 -21.73 -9.97
N GLY A 80 -23.47 -20.78 -10.84
CA GLY A 80 -24.44 -19.92 -11.51
C GLY A 80 -24.53 -18.47 -11.01
N PHE A 81 -23.60 -18.01 -10.17
CA PHE A 81 -23.49 -16.59 -9.80
C PHE A 81 -22.73 -15.77 -10.85
N GLU A 82 -21.96 -16.44 -11.72
CA GLU A 82 -21.06 -15.81 -12.68
C GLU A 82 -21.76 -14.83 -13.65
N PRO A 83 -22.96 -15.11 -14.20
CA PRO A 83 -23.67 -14.13 -15.03
C PRO A 83 -24.00 -12.83 -14.29
N GLN A 84 -24.34 -12.91 -13.00
CA GLN A 84 -24.63 -11.74 -12.18
C GLN A 84 -23.33 -10.97 -11.85
N LEU A 85 -22.23 -11.67 -11.57
CA LEU A 85 -20.92 -11.04 -11.38
C LEU A 85 -20.46 -10.32 -12.66
N ILE A 86 -20.64 -10.93 -13.83
CA ILE A 86 -20.35 -10.32 -15.14
C ILE A 86 -21.18 -9.06 -15.33
N ALA A 87 -22.47 -9.05 -14.98
CA ALA A 87 -23.31 -7.85 -15.10
C ALA A 87 -22.77 -6.67 -14.26
N LEU A 88 -22.12 -6.95 -13.12
CA LEU A 88 -21.60 -5.93 -12.20
C LEU A 88 -20.36 -5.19 -12.74
N ILE A 89 -19.74 -5.64 -13.83
CA ILE A 89 -18.67 -4.87 -14.51
C ILE A 89 -19.22 -3.58 -15.16
N ASP A 90 -20.54 -3.49 -15.35
CA ASP A 90 -21.24 -2.32 -15.89
C ASP A 90 -21.98 -1.51 -14.80
N ASP A 91 -21.79 -1.80 -13.50
CA ASP A 91 -22.40 -1.05 -12.39
C ASP A 91 -21.98 0.44 -12.42
N SER A 92 -22.86 1.34 -11.96
CA SER A 92 -22.60 2.78 -11.95
C SER A 92 -21.46 3.17 -11.01
N ARG A 93 -21.24 2.39 -9.94
CA ARG A 93 -20.21 2.62 -8.92
C ARG A 93 -18.87 2.04 -9.35
N GLN A 94 -17.82 2.86 -9.31
CA GLN A 94 -16.49 2.41 -9.74
C GLN A 94 -15.94 1.25 -8.90
N GLU A 95 -16.19 1.23 -7.59
CA GLU A 95 -15.67 0.21 -6.68
C GLU A 95 -16.26 -1.17 -6.98
N VAL A 96 -17.55 -1.21 -7.33
CA VAL A 96 -18.23 -2.45 -7.73
C VAL A 96 -17.64 -2.98 -9.02
N ARG A 97 -17.43 -2.10 -10.02
CA ARG A 97 -16.81 -2.50 -11.29
C ARG A 97 -15.39 -3.03 -11.11
N ALA A 98 -14.55 -2.32 -10.36
CA ALA A 98 -13.17 -2.74 -10.09
C ALA A 98 -13.15 -4.05 -9.29
N GLY A 99 -14.00 -4.18 -8.26
CA GLY A 99 -14.16 -5.40 -7.49
C GLY A 99 -14.59 -6.59 -8.34
N ALA A 100 -15.56 -6.39 -9.24
CA ALA A 100 -16.07 -7.44 -10.13
C ALA A 100 -14.99 -7.89 -11.12
N ALA A 101 -14.25 -6.95 -11.71
CA ALA A 101 -13.13 -7.25 -12.59
C ALA A 101 -12.05 -8.09 -11.88
N ARG A 102 -11.58 -7.65 -10.71
CA ARG A 102 -10.57 -8.38 -9.92
C ARG A 102 -11.04 -9.78 -9.56
N TRP A 103 -12.31 -9.92 -9.16
CA TRP A 103 -12.84 -11.23 -8.78
C TRP A 103 -12.94 -12.16 -9.99
N LEU A 104 -13.44 -11.69 -11.14
CA LEU A 104 -13.46 -12.46 -12.39
C LEU A 104 -12.06 -12.93 -12.80
N GLY A 105 -11.05 -12.07 -12.71
CA GLY A 105 -9.65 -12.43 -12.97
C GLY A 105 -9.16 -13.51 -12.01
N GLY A 106 -9.39 -13.35 -10.71
CA GLY A 106 -8.99 -14.32 -9.68
C GLY A 106 -9.69 -15.69 -9.80
N LEU A 107 -10.92 -15.72 -10.32
CA LEU A 107 -11.64 -16.96 -10.59
C LEU A 107 -11.10 -17.75 -11.79
N GLY A 108 -10.28 -17.12 -12.66
CA GLY A 108 -9.73 -17.76 -13.85
C GLY A 108 -10.77 -18.16 -14.90
N ARG A 109 -11.98 -17.57 -14.88
CA ARG A 109 -13.10 -17.98 -15.75
C ARG A 109 -13.04 -17.26 -17.09
N ALA A 110 -12.67 -17.99 -18.15
CA ALA A 110 -12.53 -17.47 -19.51
C ALA A 110 -13.78 -16.74 -20.06
N ALA A 111 -14.99 -17.13 -19.62
CA ALA A 111 -16.24 -16.46 -19.99
C ALA A 111 -16.29 -14.96 -19.61
N GLY A 112 -15.47 -14.52 -18.65
CA GLY A 112 -15.34 -13.11 -18.28
C GLY A 112 -14.52 -12.26 -19.25
N ALA A 113 -13.69 -12.86 -20.12
CA ALA A 113 -12.74 -12.13 -20.95
C ALA A 113 -13.41 -11.14 -21.92
N GLU A 114 -14.38 -11.59 -22.72
CA GLU A 114 -15.06 -10.73 -23.69
C GLU A 114 -15.85 -9.58 -23.00
N PRO A 115 -16.63 -9.81 -21.92
CA PRO A 115 -17.23 -8.73 -21.15
C PRO A 115 -16.22 -7.70 -20.62
N LEU A 116 -15.08 -8.13 -20.08
CA LEU A 116 -14.02 -7.25 -19.58
C LEU A 116 -13.43 -6.39 -20.71
N GLN A 117 -13.14 -6.98 -21.87
CA GLN A 117 -12.66 -6.24 -23.05
C GLN A 117 -13.69 -5.21 -23.53
N LYS A 118 -14.97 -5.57 -23.59
CA LYS A 118 -16.06 -4.64 -23.95
C LYS A 118 -16.15 -3.48 -22.97
N ARG A 119 -16.01 -3.73 -21.66
CA ARG A 119 -16.06 -2.68 -20.64
C ARG A 119 -14.87 -1.73 -20.74
N LEU A 120 -13.68 -2.26 -20.95
CA LEU A 120 -12.42 -1.52 -21.04
C LEU A 120 -12.44 -0.43 -22.12
N LYS A 121 -13.08 -0.70 -23.27
CA LYS A 121 -13.23 0.26 -24.39
C LYS A 121 -13.95 1.55 -24.01
N LYS A 122 -14.82 1.53 -23.01
CA LYS A 122 -15.64 2.66 -22.55
C LYS A 122 -15.35 3.11 -21.11
N GLU A 123 -14.34 2.53 -20.45
CA GLU A 123 -14.00 2.89 -19.06
C GLU A 123 -13.10 4.13 -18.98
N LYS A 124 -13.49 5.06 -18.11
CA LYS A 124 -12.83 6.35 -17.90
C LYS A 124 -12.09 6.42 -16.55
N SER A 125 -12.50 5.63 -15.56
CA SER A 125 -11.83 5.55 -14.27
C SER A 125 -10.53 4.77 -14.40
N GLN A 126 -9.40 5.39 -14.03
CA GLN A 126 -8.08 4.75 -14.15
C GLN A 126 -7.93 3.56 -13.21
N VAL A 127 -8.54 3.62 -12.02
CA VAL A 127 -8.56 2.50 -11.07
C VAL A 127 -9.29 1.29 -11.68
N VAL A 128 -10.46 1.52 -12.30
CA VAL A 128 -11.22 0.44 -12.93
C VAL A 128 -10.50 -0.09 -14.17
N ARG A 129 -9.87 0.78 -14.96
CA ARG A 129 -9.06 0.36 -16.13
C ARG A 129 -7.92 -0.57 -15.70
N ALA A 130 -7.21 -0.24 -14.63
CA ALA A 130 -6.15 -1.09 -14.08
C ALA A 130 -6.70 -2.46 -13.66
N ALA A 131 -7.81 -2.49 -12.90
CA ALA A 131 -8.45 -3.73 -12.49
C ALA A 131 -8.94 -4.59 -13.68
N LEU A 132 -9.47 -3.97 -14.74
CA LEU A 132 -9.86 -4.66 -15.97
C LEU A 132 -8.66 -5.26 -16.70
N LEU A 133 -7.56 -4.51 -16.82
CA LEU A 133 -6.33 -4.97 -17.48
C LEU A 133 -5.67 -6.11 -16.71
N ALA A 134 -5.53 -5.98 -15.39
CA ALA A 134 -5.00 -7.04 -14.53
C ALA A 134 -5.87 -8.31 -14.59
N ALA A 135 -7.20 -8.16 -14.63
CA ALA A 135 -8.10 -9.29 -14.79
C ALA A 135 -7.94 -9.97 -16.17
N LEU A 136 -7.78 -9.20 -17.24
CA LEU A 136 -7.55 -9.72 -18.59
C LEU A 136 -6.22 -10.46 -18.68
N GLU A 137 -5.15 -9.91 -18.12
CA GLU A 137 -3.83 -10.55 -18.03
C GLU A 137 -3.90 -11.87 -17.25
N ALA A 138 -4.59 -11.88 -16.09
CA ALA A 138 -4.81 -13.10 -15.29
C ALA A 138 -5.61 -14.18 -16.04
N LEU A 139 -6.46 -13.77 -16.99
CA LEU A 139 -7.20 -14.66 -17.90
C LEU A 139 -6.40 -15.02 -19.18
N GLY A 140 -5.11 -14.68 -19.24
CA GLY A 140 -4.22 -14.97 -20.37
C GLY A 140 -4.55 -14.20 -21.64
N GLN A 141 -5.28 -13.07 -21.53
CA GLN A 141 -5.61 -12.23 -22.68
C GLN A 141 -4.45 -11.28 -23.00
N ASP A 142 -4.24 -11.00 -24.29
CA ASP A 142 -3.26 -10.00 -24.73
C ASP A 142 -3.74 -8.59 -24.38
N ILE A 143 -2.92 -7.88 -23.60
CA ILE A 143 -3.16 -6.49 -23.16
C ILE A 143 -2.16 -5.49 -23.77
N SER A 144 -1.31 -5.93 -24.70
CA SER A 144 -0.25 -5.10 -25.33
C SER A 144 -0.78 -3.86 -26.05
N ALA A 145 -2.02 -3.90 -26.54
CA ALA A 145 -2.70 -2.74 -27.13
C ALA A 145 -2.98 -1.62 -26.12
N HIS A 146 -2.89 -1.91 -24.81
CA HIS A 146 -3.22 -1.00 -23.73
C HIS A 146 -2.04 -0.68 -22.81
N VAL A 147 -0.98 -1.48 -22.88
CA VAL A 147 0.16 -1.43 -21.98
C VAL A 147 1.43 -1.48 -22.84
N GLY A 148 2.29 -0.46 -22.71
CA GLY A 148 3.52 -0.32 -23.50
C GLY A 148 3.72 1.07 -24.10
N PRO A 149 4.82 1.29 -24.84
CA PRO A 149 5.29 2.63 -25.21
C PRO A 149 4.26 3.49 -25.95
N ALA A 150 3.63 2.93 -26.99
CA ALA A 150 2.65 3.66 -27.80
C ALA A 150 1.35 3.97 -27.02
N ALA A 151 0.86 3.00 -26.23
CA ALA A 151 -0.35 3.16 -25.44
C ALA A 151 -0.16 4.22 -24.34
N PHE A 152 0.95 4.16 -23.60
CA PHE A 152 1.26 5.12 -22.56
C PHE A 152 1.53 6.52 -23.12
N ALA A 153 2.21 6.64 -24.27
CA ALA A 153 2.39 7.94 -24.93
C ALA A 153 1.04 8.55 -25.37
N ALA A 154 0.13 7.74 -25.92
CA ALA A 154 -1.20 8.20 -26.30
C ALA A 154 -2.05 8.61 -25.08
N GLU A 155 -1.94 7.88 -23.97
CA GLU A 155 -2.59 8.23 -22.72
C GLU A 155 -2.03 9.51 -22.12
N ALA A 156 -0.71 9.63 -22.04
CA ALA A 156 -0.02 10.80 -21.51
C ALA A 156 -0.40 12.09 -22.26
N ARG A 157 -0.45 12.05 -23.60
CA ARG A 157 -0.91 13.19 -24.40
C ARG A 157 -2.31 13.68 -24.01
N LYS A 158 -3.25 12.75 -23.76
CA LYS A 158 -4.62 13.08 -23.34
C LYS A 158 -4.68 13.55 -21.89
N GLY A 159 -3.92 12.91 -21.02
CA GLY A 159 -3.89 13.18 -19.59
C GLY A 159 -3.25 14.53 -19.25
N LEU A 160 -2.12 14.83 -19.87
CA LEU A 160 -1.37 16.08 -19.65
C LEU A 160 -2.16 17.32 -20.01
N ALA A 161 -3.03 17.26 -21.03
CA ALA A 161 -3.92 18.36 -21.41
C ALA A 161 -4.85 18.82 -20.28
N ARG A 162 -5.04 17.99 -19.23
CA ARG A 162 -5.90 18.27 -18.08
C ARG A 162 -5.17 18.06 -16.74
N ALA A 163 -3.86 17.87 -16.77
CA ALA A 163 -3.07 17.61 -15.58
C ALA A 163 -2.84 18.89 -14.78
N SER A 164 -2.72 18.75 -13.45
CA SER A 164 -2.32 19.83 -12.56
C SER A 164 -1.03 19.43 -11.85
N PHE A 165 -0.05 20.33 -11.84
CA PHE A 165 1.27 20.12 -11.22
C PHE A 165 1.48 20.98 -9.97
N LYS A 166 0.44 21.65 -9.46
CA LYS A 166 0.56 22.57 -8.32
C LYS A 166 1.16 21.91 -7.07
N ASP A 167 0.86 20.63 -6.85
CA ASP A 167 1.33 19.85 -5.69
C ASP A 167 2.64 19.10 -6.00
N LEU A 168 3.24 19.32 -7.17
CA LEU A 168 4.48 18.69 -7.65
C LEU A 168 5.60 19.68 -7.94
N GLY A 169 5.46 20.95 -7.54
CA GLY A 169 6.50 21.98 -7.76
C GLY A 169 7.84 21.70 -7.07
N TRP A 170 7.88 20.73 -6.15
CA TRP A 170 9.09 20.26 -5.47
C TRP A 170 9.84 19.17 -6.24
N LEU A 171 9.21 18.56 -7.26
CA LEU A 171 9.82 17.51 -8.07
C LEU A 171 10.45 18.12 -9.31
N ASP A 172 11.77 17.97 -9.41
CA ASP A 172 12.54 18.44 -10.57
C ASP A 172 12.35 17.47 -11.75
N PHE A 173 11.50 17.86 -12.70
CA PHE A 173 11.26 17.09 -13.92
C PHE A 173 12.33 17.26 -14.99
N GLU A 174 13.24 18.23 -14.86
CA GLU A 174 14.29 18.51 -15.85
C GLU A 174 15.49 17.58 -15.66
N HIS A 175 15.78 17.19 -14.42
CA HIS A 175 16.92 16.34 -14.06
C HIS A 175 16.54 14.91 -13.66
N LEU A 176 15.44 14.40 -14.22
CA LEU A 176 15.04 13.00 -14.00
C LEU A 176 15.99 12.04 -14.74
N PRO A 177 16.25 10.84 -14.16
CA PRO A 177 17.06 9.83 -14.82
C PRO A 177 16.46 9.42 -16.16
N GLU A 178 17.31 9.00 -17.08
CA GLU A 178 16.86 8.38 -18.32
C GLU A 178 16.38 6.96 -18.01
N LEU A 179 15.10 6.69 -18.25
CA LEU A 179 14.44 5.42 -17.97
C LEU A 179 14.05 4.71 -19.27
N HIS A 180 13.93 3.40 -19.22
CA HIS A 180 13.69 2.53 -20.36
C HIS A 180 12.58 1.52 -20.05
N TYR A 181 11.85 1.16 -21.10
CA TYR A 181 11.00 0.00 -21.12
C TYR A 181 11.83 -1.29 -21.15
N ARG A 182 11.19 -2.44 -20.91
CA ARG A 182 11.85 -3.75 -20.96
C ARG A 182 12.50 -4.07 -22.30
N ASP A 183 12.01 -3.49 -23.40
CA ASP A 183 12.56 -3.65 -24.75
C ASP A 183 13.74 -2.71 -25.04
N GLY A 184 14.18 -1.91 -24.06
CA GLY A 184 15.25 -0.92 -24.18
C GLY A 184 14.80 0.41 -24.79
N THR A 185 13.53 0.55 -25.19
CA THR A 185 13.00 1.83 -25.66
C THR A 185 13.00 2.84 -24.53
N ARG A 186 13.46 4.06 -24.79
CA ARG A 186 13.43 5.15 -23.81
C ARG A 186 12.00 5.53 -23.42
N LEU A 187 11.75 5.68 -22.12
CA LEU A 187 10.51 6.23 -21.56
C LEU A 187 10.43 7.74 -21.83
N PRO A 188 9.42 8.23 -22.56
CA PRO A 188 9.25 9.66 -22.75
C PRO A 188 8.95 10.38 -21.43
N VAL A 189 9.60 11.53 -21.18
CA VAL A 189 9.40 12.31 -19.94
C VAL A 189 7.94 12.71 -19.71
N ASP A 190 7.19 12.93 -20.80
CA ASP A 190 5.76 13.25 -20.74
C ASP A 190 4.91 12.10 -20.17
N VAL A 191 5.31 10.85 -20.41
CA VAL A 191 4.66 9.68 -19.82
C VAL A 191 4.88 9.67 -18.31
N LEU A 192 6.11 9.92 -17.87
CA LEU A 192 6.44 10.01 -16.45
C LEU A 192 5.73 11.19 -15.77
N LYS A 193 5.72 12.38 -16.39
CA LYS A 193 4.95 13.54 -15.92
C LYS A 193 3.48 13.20 -15.75
N TRP A 194 2.89 12.49 -16.70
CA TRP A 194 1.51 12.03 -16.61
C TRP A 194 1.30 11.08 -15.43
N TRP A 195 2.15 10.08 -15.25
CA TRP A 195 2.05 9.14 -14.13
C TRP A 195 2.12 9.87 -12.78
N CYS A 196 3.06 10.81 -12.61
CA CYS A 196 3.16 11.61 -11.39
C CYS A 196 1.89 12.44 -11.15
N ALA A 197 1.37 13.13 -12.16
CA ALA A 197 0.15 13.92 -12.03
C ALA A 197 -1.08 13.05 -11.73
N LEU A 198 -1.17 11.86 -12.33
CA LEU A 198 -2.23 10.90 -12.07
C LEU A 198 -2.16 10.37 -10.63
N ALA A 199 -0.97 10.01 -10.16
CA ALA A 199 -0.74 9.53 -8.79
C ALA A 199 -1.20 10.57 -7.76
N VAL A 200 -0.80 11.83 -7.94
CA VAL A 200 -1.23 12.95 -7.08
C VAL A 200 -2.74 13.19 -7.17
N LYS A 201 -3.36 13.02 -8.34
CA LYS A 201 -4.81 13.15 -8.49
C LYS A 201 -5.57 12.05 -7.76
N LEU A 202 -5.08 10.81 -7.78
CA LEU A 202 -5.72 9.66 -7.12
C LEU A 202 -5.59 9.73 -5.59
N LYS A 203 -4.52 10.33 -5.06
CA LYS A 203 -4.28 10.51 -3.61
C LYS A 203 -4.34 9.21 -2.79
N ALA A 204 -4.04 8.08 -3.42
CA ALA A 204 -4.15 6.75 -2.83
C ALA A 204 -2.75 6.08 -2.78
N PRO A 205 -1.89 6.41 -1.80
CA PRO A 205 -0.51 5.93 -1.72
C PRO A 205 -0.38 4.40 -1.58
N GLY A 206 -1.42 3.73 -1.04
CA GLY A 206 -1.47 2.27 -0.94
C GLY A 206 -2.15 1.56 -2.13
N GLU A 207 -2.74 2.29 -3.08
CA GLU A 207 -3.36 1.71 -4.28
C GLU A 207 -2.35 1.68 -5.43
N THR A 208 -1.46 0.69 -5.39
CA THR A 208 -0.35 0.58 -6.35
C THR A 208 -0.75 -0.08 -7.67
N GLU A 209 -1.87 -0.81 -7.74
CA GLU A 209 -2.29 -1.61 -8.90
C GLU A 209 -2.22 -0.87 -10.26
N PRO A 210 -2.70 0.38 -10.41
CA PRO A 210 -2.55 1.12 -11.68
C PRO A 210 -1.11 1.37 -12.07
N PHE A 211 -0.23 1.57 -11.08
CA PHE A 211 1.17 1.89 -11.29
C PHE A 211 2.06 0.64 -11.35
N GLU A 212 1.63 -0.48 -10.78
CA GLU A 212 2.29 -1.79 -10.95
C GLU A 212 2.30 -2.21 -12.42
N LEU A 213 1.19 -1.97 -13.14
CA LEU A 213 1.14 -2.19 -14.59
C LEU A 213 2.15 -1.29 -15.34
N CYS A 214 2.32 -0.04 -14.92
CA CYS A 214 3.27 0.90 -15.51
C CYS A 214 4.73 0.52 -15.21
N LEU A 215 5.05 0.34 -13.93
CA LEU A 215 6.39 -0.04 -13.45
C LEU A 215 6.80 -1.41 -13.97
N GLY A 216 5.84 -2.32 -14.11
CA GLY A 216 6.05 -3.64 -14.69
C GLY A 216 6.54 -3.61 -16.15
N GLN A 217 6.30 -2.54 -16.90
CA GLN A 217 6.77 -2.37 -18.28
C GLN A 217 8.17 -1.76 -18.39
N LEU A 218 8.70 -1.20 -17.30
CA LEU A 218 10.06 -0.67 -17.27
C LEU A 218 11.09 -1.80 -17.13
N ALA A 219 12.33 -1.52 -17.51
CA ALA A 219 13.46 -2.34 -17.09
C ALA A 219 13.45 -2.43 -15.54
N PRO A 220 13.72 -3.60 -14.93
CA PRO A 220 13.61 -3.76 -13.47
C PRO A 220 14.43 -2.73 -12.67
N GLU A 221 15.65 -2.44 -13.11
CA GLU A 221 16.55 -1.45 -12.50
C GLU A 221 16.00 -0.02 -12.61
N ASP A 222 15.34 0.31 -13.72
CA ASP A 222 14.73 1.62 -13.95
C ASP A 222 13.45 1.79 -13.12
N ALA A 223 12.67 0.72 -12.93
CA ALA A 223 11.51 0.73 -12.04
C ALA A 223 11.91 0.98 -10.58
N GLU A 224 13.01 0.34 -10.13
CA GLU A 224 13.60 0.54 -8.80
C GLU A 224 14.16 1.96 -8.65
N THR A 225 14.92 2.44 -9.64
CA THR A 225 15.50 3.79 -9.68
C THR A 225 14.42 4.85 -9.59
N LEU A 226 13.37 4.75 -10.42
CA LEU A 226 12.24 5.67 -10.39
C LEU A 226 11.52 5.65 -9.03
N SER A 227 11.21 4.46 -8.52
CA SER A 227 10.51 4.29 -7.25
C SER A 227 11.29 4.90 -6.09
N THR A 228 12.60 4.68 -6.05
CA THR A 228 13.51 5.20 -5.03
C THR A 228 13.62 6.72 -5.11
N LEU A 229 13.80 7.27 -6.31
CA LEU A 229 13.87 8.72 -6.53
C LEU A 229 12.60 9.41 -6.04
N LEU A 230 11.42 8.94 -6.45
CA LEU A 230 10.15 9.56 -6.07
C LEU A 230 9.91 9.47 -4.56
N PHE A 231 10.24 8.33 -3.95
CA PHE A 231 10.14 8.12 -2.51
C PHE A 231 11.05 9.07 -1.72
N ASP A 232 12.33 9.14 -2.09
CA ASP A 232 13.30 9.98 -1.38
C ASP A 232 13.03 11.46 -1.62
N ALA A 233 12.65 11.86 -2.82
CA ALA A 233 12.30 13.25 -3.14
C ALA A 233 11.05 13.71 -2.37
N TRP A 234 10.03 12.84 -2.22
CA TRP A 234 8.85 13.16 -1.43
C TRP A 234 9.18 13.35 0.07
N LEU A 235 10.00 12.45 0.63
CA LEU A 235 10.49 12.57 2.01
C LEU A 235 11.33 13.81 2.22
N ALA A 236 12.26 14.09 1.29
CA ALA A 236 13.13 15.25 1.33
C ALA A 236 12.31 16.54 1.25
N HIS A 237 11.30 16.61 0.38
CA HIS A 237 10.41 17.76 0.31
C HIS A 237 9.66 17.97 1.64
N ASP A 238 9.02 16.94 2.18
CA ASP A 238 8.21 17.06 3.41
C ASP A 238 9.04 17.47 4.65
N THR A 239 10.31 17.06 4.68
CA THR A 239 11.20 17.27 5.83
C THR A 239 12.25 18.36 5.61
N ALA A 240 12.25 19.03 4.44
CA ALA A 240 13.22 20.08 4.16
C ALA A 240 13.10 21.23 5.18
N PRO A 241 14.24 21.74 5.70
CA PRO A 241 14.25 22.93 6.52
C PRO A 241 13.88 24.16 5.69
N PRO A 242 13.55 25.31 6.33
CA PRO A 242 13.39 26.57 5.63
C PRO A 242 14.66 26.95 4.85
N SER A 243 14.53 27.78 3.82
CA SER A 243 15.68 28.28 3.06
C SER A 243 16.60 29.12 3.94
N GLU A 244 17.89 29.17 3.62
CA GLU A 244 18.86 30.02 4.33
C GLU A 244 18.42 31.50 4.37
N ALA A 245 17.81 31.98 3.28
CA ALA A 245 17.27 33.33 3.21
C ALA A 245 16.12 33.54 4.20
N ASP A 246 15.19 32.58 4.33
CA ASP A 246 14.10 32.64 5.30
C ASP A 246 14.59 32.55 6.75
N VAL A 247 15.61 31.70 6.98
CA VAL A 247 16.25 31.56 8.29
C VAL A 247 16.89 32.88 8.72
N GLU A 248 17.62 33.53 7.82
CA GLU A 248 18.27 34.80 8.10
C GLU A 248 17.26 35.93 8.28
N ALA A 249 16.26 36.04 7.39
CA ALA A 249 15.20 37.04 7.48
C ALA A 249 14.43 36.91 8.81
N TYR A 250 14.09 35.69 9.21
CA TYR A 250 13.45 35.41 10.49
C TYR A 250 14.33 35.85 11.67
N ALA A 251 15.61 35.46 11.69
CA ALA A 251 16.51 35.75 12.80
C ALA A 251 16.71 37.26 12.98
N GLN A 252 16.92 37.99 11.88
CA GLN A 252 17.08 39.44 11.89
C GLN A 252 15.81 40.17 12.36
N ALA A 253 14.66 39.80 11.80
CA ALA A 253 13.38 40.40 12.20
C ALA A 253 13.07 40.13 13.68
N ARG A 254 13.42 38.94 14.19
CA ARG A 254 13.15 38.57 15.57
C ARG A 254 14.11 39.24 16.58
N LEU A 255 15.39 39.40 16.22
CA LEU A 255 16.34 40.20 17.01
C LEU A 255 15.89 41.66 17.09
N ALA A 256 15.43 42.25 15.98
CA ALA A 256 14.96 43.64 15.97
C ALA A 256 13.78 43.85 16.93
N ARG A 257 12.80 42.93 16.92
CA ARG A 257 11.65 42.98 17.85
C ARG A 257 12.05 42.77 19.31
N TYR A 258 13.03 41.91 19.57
CA TYR A 258 13.59 41.72 20.91
C TYR A 258 14.21 43.04 21.43
N LYS A 259 15.02 43.70 20.63
CA LYS A 259 15.65 45.00 20.99
C LYS A 259 14.64 46.12 21.23
N GLN A 260 13.47 46.04 20.60
CA GLN A 260 12.37 46.99 20.79
C GLN A 260 11.50 46.67 22.01
N GLY A 261 11.81 45.61 22.77
CA GLY A 261 11.01 45.17 23.93
C GLY A 261 9.67 44.54 23.56
N GLU A 262 9.41 44.30 22.28
CA GLU A 262 8.15 43.73 21.76
C GLU A 262 8.12 42.20 21.81
N PHE A 263 9.19 41.58 22.30
CA PHE A 263 9.32 40.13 22.36
C PHE A 263 10.22 39.70 23.51
N TRP A 264 9.73 38.78 24.34
CA TRP A 264 10.53 38.05 25.32
C TRP A 264 11.00 36.72 24.72
N VAL A 265 12.32 36.48 24.74
CA VAL A 265 12.92 35.22 24.29
C VAL A 265 12.64 34.14 25.35
N PHE A 266 12.59 32.88 24.90
CA PHE A 266 12.32 31.63 25.63
C PHE A 266 12.67 31.62 27.13
N GLU A 267 11.93 30.83 27.92
CA GLU A 267 12.09 30.61 29.39
C GLU A 267 13.52 30.30 29.89
N ASN A 268 14.49 30.04 29.01
CA ASN A 268 15.87 29.69 29.33
C ASN A 268 16.91 30.64 28.71
N ALA A 269 16.55 31.87 28.36
CA ALA A 269 17.51 32.86 27.89
C ALA A 269 18.47 33.27 29.03
N PRO A 270 19.80 33.06 28.92
CA PRO A 270 20.76 33.49 29.93
C PRO A 270 20.89 35.00 29.96
N ASP A 271 21.23 35.57 31.12
CA ASP A 271 21.16 37.01 31.39
C ASP A 271 22.09 37.92 30.53
N ASN A 272 23.03 37.37 29.74
CA ASN A 272 24.12 38.14 29.11
C ASN A 272 24.45 37.77 27.64
N TRP A 273 23.45 37.60 26.77
CA TRP A 273 23.71 37.29 25.35
C TRP A 273 23.94 38.53 24.49
N ASP A 274 24.98 38.50 23.64
CA ASP A 274 25.17 39.48 22.58
C ASP A 274 24.27 39.17 21.36
N ASP A 275 24.25 40.10 20.39
CA ASP A 275 23.45 39.96 19.17
C ASP A 275 23.82 38.71 18.37
N ALA A 276 25.09 38.33 18.36
CA ALA A 276 25.59 37.20 17.59
C ALA A 276 25.08 35.87 18.15
N ALA A 277 25.14 35.71 19.48
CA ALA A 277 24.59 34.56 20.18
C ALA A 277 23.06 34.48 19.96
N MET A 278 22.35 35.60 20.06
CA MET A 278 20.90 35.64 19.85
C MET A 278 20.52 35.24 18.42
N LEU A 279 21.22 35.76 17.41
CA LEU A 279 21.01 35.37 16.01
C LEU A 279 21.27 33.88 15.81
N ASP A 280 22.33 33.33 16.39
CA ASP A 280 22.62 31.90 16.29
C ASP A 280 21.50 31.01 16.87
N LEU A 281 20.96 31.36 18.04
CA LEU A 281 19.81 30.65 18.61
C LEU A 281 18.57 30.77 17.74
N LEU A 282 18.26 31.97 17.25
CA LEU A 282 17.09 32.20 16.39
C LEU A 282 17.19 31.42 15.07
N ARG A 283 18.39 31.38 14.49
CA ARG A 283 18.67 30.56 13.30
C ARG A 283 18.49 29.08 13.62
N ARG A 284 19.07 28.57 14.72
CA ARG A 284 18.91 27.16 15.15
C ARG A 284 17.44 26.80 15.37
N HIS A 285 16.68 27.68 16.03
CA HIS A 285 15.25 27.50 16.23
C HIS A 285 14.50 27.41 14.91
N LYS A 286 14.73 28.36 14.00
CA LYS A 286 14.07 28.39 12.69
C LYS A 286 14.42 27.19 11.83
N ARG A 287 15.67 26.75 11.83
CA ARG A 287 16.14 25.56 11.10
C ARG A 287 15.49 24.26 11.55
N ALA A 288 15.00 24.19 12.80
CA ALA A 288 14.31 23.01 13.31
C ALA A 288 12.86 22.89 12.79
N GLU A 289 12.32 23.94 12.16
CA GLU A 289 11.01 23.88 11.51
C GLU A 289 11.05 23.05 10.23
N THR A 290 9.87 22.57 9.83
CA THR A 290 9.67 21.82 8.58
C THR A 290 8.47 22.45 7.86
N PRO A 291 8.67 23.55 7.12
CA PRO A 291 7.57 24.38 6.61
C PRO A 291 6.76 23.68 5.50
N ASN A 292 7.34 22.68 4.85
CA ASN A 292 6.72 21.94 3.75
C ASN A 292 5.77 20.84 4.24
N SER A 293 4.96 20.34 3.31
CA SER A 293 4.05 19.22 3.55
C SER A 293 3.88 18.38 2.28
N GLY A 294 4.26 17.12 2.35
CA GLY A 294 4.03 16.12 1.28
C GLY A 294 2.60 15.59 1.26
N ALA A 295 1.74 15.93 2.23
CA ALA A 295 0.37 15.44 2.29
C ALA A 295 -0.48 15.71 1.03
N PRO A 296 -0.41 16.89 0.37
CA PRO A 296 -1.15 17.15 -0.86
C PRO A 296 -0.74 16.24 -2.03
N SER A 297 0.54 15.84 -2.06
CA SER A 297 1.15 15.03 -3.11
C SER A 297 1.31 13.54 -2.75
N LYS A 298 0.79 13.11 -1.59
CA LYS A 298 1.00 11.76 -1.02
C LYS A 298 0.74 10.61 -2.00
N GLY A 299 -0.15 10.79 -2.97
CA GLY A 299 -0.45 9.78 -3.99
C GLY A 299 0.77 9.38 -4.83
N ILE A 300 1.81 10.23 -4.90
CA ILE A 300 3.08 9.91 -5.57
C ILE A 300 3.73 8.63 -5.02
N LEU A 301 3.50 8.31 -3.74
CA LEU A 301 4.03 7.10 -3.11
C LEU A 301 3.49 5.81 -3.76
N ALA A 302 2.36 5.85 -4.47
CA ALA A 302 1.87 4.69 -5.22
C ALA A 302 2.80 4.29 -6.37
N LEU A 303 3.64 5.22 -6.87
CA LEU A 303 4.71 4.95 -7.84
C LEU A 303 6.01 4.48 -7.19
N ALA A 304 6.07 4.40 -5.86
CA ALA A 304 7.27 4.01 -5.11
C ALA A 304 7.25 2.54 -4.67
N SER A 305 6.37 1.69 -5.22
CA SER A 305 6.21 0.31 -4.75
C SER A 305 7.46 -0.56 -4.94
N LYS A 306 8.32 -0.25 -5.93
CA LYS A 306 9.58 -0.97 -6.21
C LYS A 306 10.80 -0.43 -5.45
N VAL A 307 10.65 0.52 -4.53
CA VAL A 307 11.76 0.96 -3.68
C VAL A 307 12.35 -0.25 -2.92
N PRO A 308 13.68 -0.42 -2.81
CA PRO A 308 14.26 -1.54 -2.09
C PRO A 308 13.76 -1.62 -0.63
N PRO A 309 13.33 -2.79 -0.14
CA PRO A 309 12.75 -2.93 1.20
C PRO A 309 13.63 -2.37 2.33
N GLY A 310 14.93 -2.66 2.31
CA GLY A 310 15.88 -2.17 3.32
C GLY A 310 15.94 -0.65 3.38
N HIS A 311 15.99 0.00 2.22
CA HIS A 311 16.01 1.46 2.10
C HIS A 311 14.69 2.06 2.59
N ALA A 312 13.55 1.57 2.09
CA ALA A 312 12.22 2.03 2.50
C ALA A 312 12.04 1.94 4.03
N VAL A 313 12.36 0.79 4.62
CA VAL A 313 12.23 0.57 6.07
C VAL A 313 13.12 1.51 6.87
N ALA A 314 14.38 1.70 6.46
CA ALA A 314 15.30 2.61 7.15
C ALA A 314 14.76 4.05 7.16
N ARG A 315 14.32 4.54 6.00
CA ARG A 315 13.80 5.89 5.81
C ARG A 315 12.48 6.10 6.56
N VAL A 316 11.52 5.16 6.44
CA VAL A 316 10.24 5.24 7.15
C VAL A 316 10.45 5.18 8.67
N LYS A 317 11.25 4.26 9.20
CA LYS A 317 11.51 4.19 10.65
C LYS A 317 12.12 5.50 11.18
N SER A 318 13.06 6.09 10.43
CA SER A 318 13.63 7.40 10.77
C SER A 318 12.56 8.49 10.78
N TYR A 319 11.74 8.54 9.74
CA TYR A 319 10.64 9.50 9.61
C TYR A 319 9.62 9.35 10.76
N LEU A 320 9.18 8.14 11.09
CA LEU A 320 8.24 7.89 12.20
C LEU A 320 8.81 8.38 13.54
N LYS A 321 10.11 8.16 13.77
CA LYS A 321 10.80 8.60 14.99
C LYS A 321 10.89 10.11 15.10
N GLN A 322 11.25 10.80 14.02
CA GLN A 322 11.52 12.25 14.02
C GLN A 322 10.27 13.09 13.77
N HIS A 323 9.34 12.59 12.95
CA HIS A 323 8.21 13.33 12.39
C HIS A 323 6.85 12.64 12.59
N GLY A 324 6.74 11.61 13.44
CA GLY A 324 5.49 10.83 13.63
C GLY A 324 4.24 11.62 14.08
N ARG A 325 4.38 12.90 14.47
CA ARG A 325 3.23 13.81 14.71
C ARG A 325 2.56 14.26 13.40
N ARG A 326 3.22 14.11 12.25
CA ARG A 326 2.67 14.37 10.91
C ARG A 326 1.78 13.21 10.48
N THR A 327 0.56 13.18 10.99
CA THR A 327 -0.34 12.01 10.88
C THR A 327 -0.69 11.65 9.44
N SER A 328 -0.96 12.63 8.58
CA SER A 328 -1.30 12.37 7.17
C SER A 328 -0.17 11.69 6.39
N GLN A 329 1.05 12.20 6.54
CA GLN A 329 2.26 11.66 5.94
C GLN A 329 2.62 10.30 6.51
N THR A 330 2.52 10.18 7.83
CA THR A 330 2.78 8.93 8.53
C THR A 330 1.84 7.84 8.03
N THR A 331 0.54 8.13 7.94
CA THR A 331 -0.44 7.19 7.37
C THR A 331 -0.09 6.83 5.93
N ALA A 332 0.26 7.81 5.08
CA ALA A 332 0.61 7.55 3.69
C ALA A 332 1.83 6.63 3.53
N LEU A 333 2.85 6.80 4.37
CA LEU A 333 4.01 5.92 4.40
C LEU A 333 3.62 4.50 4.83
N LEU A 334 2.78 4.35 5.85
CA LEU A 334 2.30 3.03 6.28
C LEU A 334 1.44 2.33 5.21
N GLU A 335 0.64 3.10 4.46
CA GLU A 335 -0.14 2.59 3.32
C GLU A 335 0.78 2.07 2.20
N LEU A 336 1.87 2.80 1.87
CA LEU A 336 2.90 2.31 0.95
C LEU A 336 3.56 1.02 1.49
N MET A 337 3.98 1.00 2.76
CA MET A 337 4.64 -0.18 3.35
C MET A 337 3.72 -1.41 3.35
N ALA A 338 2.43 -1.22 3.58
CA ALA A 338 1.42 -2.28 3.48
C ALA A 338 1.26 -2.77 2.03
N ALA A 339 1.25 -1.86 1.06
CA ALA A 339 1.11 -2.18 -0.36
C ALA A 339 2.32 -2.94 -0.92
N LYS A 340 3.54 -2.61 -0.48
CA LYS A 340 4.77 -3.33 -0.86
C LYS A 340 4.70 -4.82 -0.51
N GLY A 341 4.08 -5.16 0.62
CA GLY A 341 3.78 -6.53 1.00
C GLY A 341 4.97 -7.43 1.35
N ASP A 342 6.21 -6.94 1.25
CA ASP A 342 7.40 -7.66 1.68
C ASP A 342 7.49 -7.72 3.21
N ALA A 343 8.15 -8.76 3.75
CA ALA A 343 8.23 -9.02 5.19
C ALA A 343 8.78 -7.83 5.99
N MET A 344 9.84 -7.18 5.50
CA MET A 344 10.47 -6.06 6.21
C MET A 344 9.53 -4.85 6.29
N SER A 345 8.80 -4.56 5.20
CA SER A 345 7.84 -3.47 5.15
C SER A 345 6.63 -3.74 6.03
N LEU A 346 6.11 -4.96 6.01
CA LEU A 346 4.98 -5.37 6.86
C LEU A 346 5.30 -5.27 8.36
N GLN A 347 6.53 -5.59 8.77
CA GLN A 347 6.98 -5.42 10.16
C GLN A 347 6.94 -3.95 10.62
N VAL A 348 7.14 -2.98 9.74
CA VAL A 348 6.97 -1.55 10.08
C VAL A 348 5.51 -1.26 10.39
N VAL A 349 4.57 -1.80 9.60
CA VAL A 349 3.13 -1.61 9.81
C VAL A 349 2.67 -2.30 11.10
N ILE A 350 3.13 -3.52 11.38
CA ILE A 350 2.83 -4.26 12.61
C ILE A 350 3.36 -3.50 13.85
N ALA A 351 4.60 -3.02 13.79
CA ALA A 351 5.17 -2.21 14.86
C ALA A 351 4.40 -0.90 15.06
N ALA A 352 3.95 -0.26 13.98
CA ALA A 352 3.14 0.95 14.04
C ALA A 352 1.77 0.72 14.70
N ALA A 353 1.12 -0.41 14.40
CA ALA A 353 -0.18 -0.80 14.97
C ALA A 353 -0.13 -0.97 16.50
N THR A 354 1.04 -1.28 17.07
CA THR A 354 1.20 -1.54 18.52
C THR A 354 1.89 -0.41 19.27
N ARG A 355 2.85 0.30 18.64
CA ARG A 355 3.79 1.20 19.35
C ARG A 355 3.58 2.69 19.07
N LEU A 356 2.85 3.09 18.03
CA LEU A 356 2.65 4.50 17.73
C LEU A 356 1.75 5.19 18.76
N ARG A 357 2.11 6.42 19.13
CA ARG A 357 1.36 7.23 20.11
C ARG A 357 0.10 7.84 19.51
N GLN A 358 0.10 8.12 18.22
CA GLN A 358 -0.96 8.80 17.49
C GLN A 358 -2.11 7.82 17.23
N LYS A 359 -3.19 7.91 18.01
CA LYS A 359 -4.29 6.92 17.99
C LYS A 359 -4.97 6.72 16.63
N GLY A 360 -5.19 7.78 15.86
CA GLY A 360 -5.76 7.66 14.51
C GLY A 360 -4.83 6.90 13.54
N VAL A 361 -3.53 7.17 13.58
CA VAL A 361 -2.53 6.46 12.78
C VAL A 361 -2.40 5.02 13.24
N GLN A 362 -2.39 4.79 14.55
CA GLN A 362 -2.36 3.45 15.14
C GLN A 362 -3.58 2.62 14.70
N ALA A 363 -4.79 3.20 14.72
CA ALA A 363 -6.00 2.54 14.26
C ALA A 363 -5.90 2.16 12.77
N ARG A 364 -5.46 3.10 11.93
CA ARG A 364 -5.24 2.82 10.50
C ARG A 364 -4.19 1.73 10.25
N ALA A 365 -3.11 1.71 11.03
CA ALA A 365 -2.13 0.63 10.96
C ALA A 365 -2.72 -0.74 11.37
N ASN A 366 -3.61 -0.77 12.37
CA ASN A 366 -4.34 -1.99 12.74
C ASN A 366 -5.27 -2.46 11.62
N GLU A 367 -5.99 -1.55 10.96
CA GLU A 367 -6.79 -1.88 9.77
C GLU A 367 -5.92 -2.48 8.67
N LEU A 368 -4.78 -1.86 8.34
CA LEU A 368 -3.85 -2.38 7.33
C LEU A 368 -3.33 -3.78 7.69
N VAL A 369 -2.94 -4.01 8.95
CA VAL A 369 -2.52 -5.35 9.43
C VAL A 369 -3.63 -6.38 9.24
N GLN A 370 -4.87 -6.05 9.65
CA GLN A 370 -6.01 -6.93 9.46
C GLN A 370 -6.27 -7.18 7.98
N GLU A 371 -6.19 -6.15 7.16
CA GLU A 371 -6.39 -6.26 5.72
C GLU A 371 -5.38 -7.22 5.10
N ILE A 372 -4.10 -7.13 5.45
CA ILE A 372 -3.05 -8.00 4.90
C ILE A 372 -3.24 -9.44 5.39
N ALA A 373 -3.57 -9.63 6.66
CA ALA A 373 -3.86 -10.94 7.24
C ALA A 373 -5.04 -11.61 6.51
N ASP A 374 -6.16 -10.90 6.33
CA ASP A 374 -7.34 -11.39 5.61
C ASP A 374 -7.00 -11.81 4.17
N ARG A 375 -6.22 -10.97 3.46
CA ARG A 375 -5.81 -11.22 2.07
C ARG A 375 -5.01 -12.51 1.95
N ASN A 376 -4.13 -12.77 2.91
CA ASN A 376 -3.26 -13.94 2.91
C ASN A 376 -3.91 -15.16 3.60
N GLY A 377 -5.09 -14.99 4.21
CA GLY A 377 -5.75 -16.04 4.98
C GLY A 377 -5.04 -16.39 6.27
N TRP A 378 -4.39 -15.42 6.89
CA TRP A 378 -3.69 -15.55 8.16
C TRP A 378 -4.44 -14.81 9.27
N THR A 379 -4.22 -15.20 10.50
CA THR A 379 -4.49 -14.36 11.67
C THR A 379 -3.46 -13.23 11.77
N ARG A 380 -3.72 -12.25 12.64
CA ARG A 380 -2.77 -11.17 12.89
C ARG A 380 -1.46 -11.66 13.49
N ASP A 381 -1.54 -12.65 14.38
CA ASP A 381 -0.37 -13.25 15.04
C ASP A 381 0.46 -14.06 14.03
N GLU A 382 -0.21 -14.82 13.17
CA GLU A 382 0.42 -15.50 12.06
C GLU A 382 1.09 -14.56 11.06
N LEU A 383 0.47 -13.41 10.77
CA LEU A 383 1.10 -12.38 9.94
C LEU A 383 2.35 -11.82 10.62
N ALA A 384 2.29 -11.58 11.94
CA ALA A 384 3.42 -11.09 12.70
C ALA A 384 4.59 -12.08 12.72
N ASP A 385 4.30 -13.36 12.90
CA ASP A 385 5.28 -14.45 12.92
C ASP A 385 5.92 -14.68 11.54
N ARG A 386 5.09 -14.81 10.49
CA ARG A 386 5.55 -15.07 9.12
C ARG A 386 6.30 -13.92 8.45
N THR A 387 6.26 -12.73 9.04
CA THR A 387 6.99 -11.55 8.52
C THR A 387 8.24 -11.21 9.33
N VAL A 388 8.58 -12.01 10.34
CA VAL A 388 9.86 -11.87 11.06
C VAL A 388 11.01 -12.08 10.06
N PRO A 389 11.99 -11.16 9.97
CA PRO A 389 13.15 -11.36 9.11
C PRO A 389 13.92 -12.62 9.51
N THR A 390 14.19 -13.50 8.56
CA THR A 390 14.96 -14.74 8.83
C THR A 390 16.45 -14.48 9.07
N GLY A 391 16.93 -13.26 8.79
CA GLY A 391 18.34 -12.91 8.93
C GLY A 391 19.26 -13.64 7.95
N GLY A 392 18.73 -14.12 6.82
CA GLY A 392 19.46 -14.92 5.83
C GLY A 392 19.44 -16.42 6.09
N LEU A 393 18.73 -16.86 7.13
CA LEU A 393 18.48 -18.28 7.40
C LEU A 393 17.33 -18.79 6.51
N ASP A 394 17.49 -20.00 5.99
CA ASP A 394 16.46 -20.77 5.30
C ASP A 394 15.53 -21.50 6.29
N ASP A 395 14.59 -22.29 5.76
CA ASP A 395 13.59 -23.04 6.55
C ASP A 395 14.23 -24.11 7.45
N ASP A 396 15.46 -24.55 7.16
CA ASP A 396 16.26 -25.46 7.99
C ASP A 396 17.13 -24.71 9.03
N GLY A 397 16.98 -23.38 9.10
CA GLY A 397 17.75 -22.52 9.99
C GLY A 397 19.22 -22.39 9.56
N ARG A 398 19.52 -22.50 8.26
CA ARG A 398 20.87 -22.43 7.69
C ARG A 398 21.05 -21.18 6.81
N MET A 399 22.23 -20.57 6.86
CA MET A 399 22.62 -19.45 6.02
C MET A 399 23.92 -19.79 5.30
N GLU A 400 23.90 -19.72 3.98
CA GLU A 400 25.08 -19.91 3.15
C GLU A 400 25.97 -18.66 3.16
N LEU A 401 27.26 -18.86 3.39
CA LEU A 401 28.27 -17.82 3.53
C LEU A 401 29.40 -18.08 2.51
N PRO A 402 29.22 -17.70 1.24
CA PRO A 402 30.27 -17.82 0.23
C PRO A 402 31.46 -16.94 0.61
N CYS A 403 32.63 -17.57 0.83
CA CYS A 403 33.86 -16.88 1.21
C CYS A 403 34.90 -16.99 0.08
N SER A 404 35.45 -15.85 -0.36
CA SER A 404 36.38 -15.67 -1.51
C SER A 404 35.82 -16.10 -2.87
N GLU A 405 36.52 -15.78 -3.97
CA GLU A 405 36.14 -16.02 -5.38
C GLU A 405 35.78 -17.50 -5.68
N GLY A 406 34.59 -17.92 -5.28
CA GLY A 406 33.80 -18.94 -5.95
C GLY A 406 33.94 -20.41 -5.54
N THR A 407 34.64 -20.79 -4.47
CA THR A 407 34.81 -22.25 -4.21
C THR A 407 34.64 -22.77 -2.78
N ARG A 408 34.57 -21.94 -1.73
CA ARG A 408 34.39 -22.44 -0.35
C ARG A 408 33.12 -21.90 0.29
N LEU A 409 32.11 -22.76 0.35
CA LEU A 409 30.82 -22.49 0.98
C LEU A 409 30.93 -22.77 2.48
N TYR A 410 30.88 -21.72 3.30
CA TYR A 410 30.65 -21.85 4.73
C TYR A 410 29.15 -21.83 4.99
N THR A 411 28.72 -22.38 6.12
CA THR A 411 27.31 -22.36 6.52
C THR A 411 27.21 -21.88 7.96
N ALA A 412 26.29 -20.97 8.24
CA ALA A 412 25.86 -20.67 9.61
C ALA A 412 24.57 -21.42 9.93
N ARG A 413 24.43 -21.99 11.12
CA ARG A 413 23.19 -22.63 11.59
C ARG A 413 22.90 -22.27 13.04
N LEU A 414 21.64 -22.15 13.41
CA LEU A 414 21.24 -22.01 14.82
C LEU A 414 21.58 -23.29 15.60
N ASP A 415 22.15 -23.13 16.78
CA ASP A 415 22.36 -24.21 17.76
C ASP A 415 21.12 -24.39 18.67
N GLU A 416 21.18 -25.37 19.57
CA GLU A 416 20.10 -25.66 20.53
C GLU A 416 19.78 -24.49 21.48
N LYS A 417 20.66 -23.49 21.57
CA LYS A 417 20.46 -22.27 22.37
C LYS A 417 20.08 -21.06 21.51
N LEU A 418 19.73 -21.28 20.24
CA LEU A 418 19.43 -20.23 19.25
C LEU A 418 20.62 -19.30 18.99
N GLY A 419 21.85 -19.77 19.21
CA GLY A 419 23.09 -19.09 18.84
C GLY A 419 23.53 -19.46 17.42
N LEU A 420 24.11 -18.51 16.68
CA LEU A 420 24.63 -18.77 15.34
C LEU A 420 25.97 -19.50 15.39
N THR A 421 26.06 -20.70 14.84
CA THR A 421 27.30 -21.52 14.76
C THR A 421 27.77 -21.61 13.32
N LEU A 422 29.07 -21.39 13.08
CA LEU A 422 29.69 -21.46 11.74
C LEU A 422 30.26 -22.84 11.47
N PHE A 423 30.07 -23.33 10.24
CA PHE A 423 30.56 -24.59 9.72
C PHE A 423 31.42 -24.33 8.48
N ASN A 424 32.57 -24.98 8.40
CA ASN A 424 33.41 -24.99 7.22
C ASN A 424 32.83 -25.91 6.11
N PRO A 425 33.42 -25.93 4.90
CA PRO A 425 32.96 -26.81 3.82
C PRO A 425 32.98 -28.31 4.16
N ASP A 426 33.78 -28.74 5.14
CA ASP A 426 33.84 -30.12 5.63
C ASP A 426 32.78 -30.43 6.72
N GLY A 427 31.91 -29.47 7.05
CA GLY A 427 30.90 -29.59 8.10
C GLY A 427 31.45 -29.49 9.53
N LYS A 428 32.67 -29.01 9.73
CA LYS A 428 33.28 -28.80 11.05
C LYS A 428 33.00 -27.39 11.57
N VAL A 429 32.72 -27.31 12.88
CA VAL A 429 32.51 -26.04 13.56
C VAL A 429 33.78 -25.19 13.54
N VAL A 430 33.66 -23.94 13.11
CA VAL A 430 34.75 -22.95 13.10
C VAL A 430 34.37 -21.72 13.92
N LYS A 431 35.37 -21.01 14.46
CA LYS A 431 35.16 -19.82 15.30
C LYS A 431 35.02 -18.52 14.51
N SER A 432 35.49 -18.48 13.28
CA SER A 432 35.46 -17.29 12.42
C SER A 432 35.45 -17.69 10.95
N LEU A 433 34.96 -16.79 10.10
CA LEU A 433 35.13 -16.89 8.65
C LEU A 433 36.58 -16.59 8.25
N PRO A 434 37.04 -17.06 7.08
CA PRO A 434 38.32 -16.65 6.51
C PRO A 434 38.39 -15.13 6.37
N SER A 435 39.55 -14.55 6.69
CA SER A 435 39.86 -13.13 6.55
C SER A 435 40.05 -12.69 5.12
#